data_AF-A0A0Z8CHG0-F1
#
_entry.id   AF-A0A0Z8CHG0-F1
#
_cell.length_a   1.000
_cell.length_b   1.000
_cell.length_c   1.000
_cell.angle_alpha   90.00
_cell.angle_beta   90.00
_cell.angle_gamma   90.00
#
_symmetry.space_group_name_H-M   'P 1'
#
loop_
_entity.id
_entity.type
_entity.pdbx_description
1 polymer ?
#
loop_
_entity_poly.entity_id
_entity_poly.type
_entity_poly.pdbx_seq_one_letter_code
_entity_poly.pdbx_strand_id
1 'polypeptide(L)' 'MYNLLAEWADQCPITVKLKDSTVIVFDGILDVHDDCIELLEKDTGDIYILQKEDILFAKINSSDIPEA' A
#
# COMPACT_ATOMS: atom_id res chain seq x y z
N MET A 1 -14.97 -18.01 7.45
CA MET A 1 -13.52 -17.78 7.40
C MET A 1 -13.36 -16.43 6.75
N TYR A 2 -13.08 -15.39 7.53
CA TYR A 2 -13.03 -14.00 7.07
C TYR A 2 -11.60 -13.52 7.31
N ASN A 3 -10.88 -13.17 6.23
CA ASN A 3 -9.58 -12.50 6.34
C ASN A 3 -9.84 -11.05 6.73
N LEU A 4 -9.46 -10.71 7.96
CA LEU A 4 -9.60 -9.40 8.61
C LEU A 4 -8.74 -8.27 7.99
N LEU A 5 -8.14 -8.49 6.81
CA LEU A 5 -7.20 -7.55 6.19
C LEU A 5 -7.88 -6.57 5.21
N ALA A 6 -9.15 -6.82 4.86
CA ALA A 6 -9.92 -5.95 3.96
C ALA A 6 -10.49 -4.69 4.62
N GLU A 7 -10.38 -4.52 5.95
CA GLU A 7 -11.04 -3.43 6.67
C GLU A 7 -10.14 -2.21 6.98
N TRP A 8 -8.84 -2.25 6.69
CA TRP A 8 -7.89 -1.24 7.18
C TRP A 8 -7.15 -0.45 6.09
N ALA A 9 -7.62 -0.53 4.85
CA ALA A 9 -7.04 0.23 3.74
C ALA A 9 -7.98 1.34 3.22
N ASP A 10 -8.83 1.89 4.09
CA ASP A 10 -9.75 3.00 3.74
C ASP A 10 -9.26 4.39 4.18
N GLN A 11 -8.12 4.57 4.88
CA GLN A 11 -7.91 5.88 5.54
C GLN A 11 -6.55 6.58 5.41
N CYS A 12 -5.55 6.03 4.72
CA CYS A 12 -4.26 6.73 4.67
C CYS A 12 -3.50 6.58 3.35
N PRO A 13 -2.90 7.67 2.82
CA PRO A 13 -2.03 7.60 1.67
C PRO A 13 -0.77 6.78 2.01
N ILE A 14 -0.41 5.92 1.06
CA ILE A 14 0.68 4.96 1.17
C ILE A 14 1.86 5.51 0.39
N THR A 15 3.00 5.62 1.05
CA THR A 15 4.24 6.03 0.39
C THR A 15 5.12 4.80 0.16
N VAL A 16 5.34 4.47 -1.11
CA VAL A 16 6.26 3.43 -1.53
C VAL A 16 7.51 4.09 -2.11
N LYS A 17 8.68 3.76 -1.56
CA LYS A 17 9.96 4.16 -2.15
C LYS A 17 10.57 2.96 -2.85
N LEU A 18 10.88 3.13 -4.14
CA LEU A 18 11.56 2.13 -4.95
C LEU A 18 13.07 2.24 -4.82
N LYS A 19 13.78 1.19 -5.25
CA LYS A 19 15.25 1.13 -5.26
C LYS A 19 15.90 2.21 -6.14
N ASP A 20 15.23 2.64 -7.19
CA ASP A 20 15.65 3.77 -8.05
C ASP A 20 15.49 5.14 -7.36
N SER A 21 15.15 5.18 -6.08
CA SER A 21 14.80 6.40 -5.32
C SER A 21 13.52 7.10 -5.77
N THR A 22 12.76 6.51 -6.70
CA THR A 22 11.38 6.93 -7.01
C THR A 22 10.50 6.81 -5.77
N VAL A 23 9.70 7.84 -5.48
CA VAL A 23 8.72 7.83 -4.40
C VAL A 23 7.34 7.89 -5.02
N ILE A 24 6.53 6.86 -4.77
CA ILE A 24 5.15 6.74 -5.21
C ILE A 24 4.27 7.02 -3.99
N VAL A 25 3.38 8.00 -4.09
CA VAL A 25 2.34 8.25 -3.09
C VAL A 25 1.03 7.79 -3.69
N PHE A 26 0.43 6.78 -3.06
CA PHE A 26 -0.75 6.09 -3.52
C PHE A 26 -1.90 6.30 -2.55
N ASP A 27 -3.06 6.75 -3.05
CA ASP A 27 -4.27 6.90 -2.26
C ASP A 27 -5.26 5.80 -2.62
N GLY A 28 -5.34 4.79 -1.76
CA GLY A 28 -6.14 3.61 -2.05
C GLY A 28 -5.80 2.42 -1.16
N ILE A 29 -6.22 1.25 -1.63
CA ILE A 29 -6.08 -0.01 -0.92
C ILE A 29 -4.74 -0.64 -1.26
N LEU A 30 -4.03 -1.14 -0.25
CA LEU A 30 -2.82 -1.92 -0.44
C LEU A 30 -3.04 -3.33 0.07
N ASP A 31 -2.72 -4.30 -0.79
CA ASP A 31 -2.66 -5.71 -0.47
C ASP A 31 -1.22 -6.20 -0.62
N VAL A 32 -0.73 -6.98 0.35
CA VAL A 32 0.65 -7.47 0.35
C VAL A 32 0.63 -8.98 0.16
N HIS A 33 1.16 -9.41 -0.96
CA HIS A 33 1.38 -10.82 -1.26
C HIS A 33 2.81 -11.22 -0.89
N ASP A 34 3.16 -12.50 -0.97
CA ASP A 34 4.51 -12.97 -0.64
C ASP A 34 5.60 -12.32 -1.50
N ASP A 35 5.36 -12.19 -2.82
CA ASP A 35 6.35 -11.71 -3.80
C ASP A 35 6.11 -10.27 -4.28
N CYS A 36 4.88 -9.78 -4.20
CA CYS A 36 4.47 -8.47 -4.72
C CYS A 36 3.54 -7.71 -3.76
N ILE A 37 3.30 -6.44 -4.08
CA ILE A 37 2.32 -5.57 -3.43
C ILE A 37 1.34 -5.13 -4.51
N GLU A 38 0.05 -5.32 -4.25
CA GLU A 38 -1.04 -4.83 -5.09
C GLU A 38 -1.58 -3.53 -4.50
N LEU A 39 -1.77 -2.53 -5.34
CA LEU A 39 -2.27 -1.20 -5.00
C LEU A 39 -3.53 -0.95 -5.83
N LEU A 40 -4.69 -0.83 -5.20
CA LEU A 40 -5.97 -0.55 -5.85
C LEU A 40 -6.39 0.90 -5.60
N GLU A 41 -6.47 1.68 -6.68
CA GLU A 41 -6.67 3.13 -6.63
C GLU A 41 -8.15 3.42 -6.43
N LYS A 42 -8.48 4.26 -5.44
CA LYS A 42 -9.88 4.45 -5.03
C LYS A 42 -10.71 5.23 -6.05
N ASP A 43 -10.10 6.23 -6.70
CA ASP A 43 -10.79 7.11 -7.65
C ASP A 43 -11.02 6.46 -9.01
N THR A 44 -10.02 5.76 -9.53
CA THR A 44 -10.05 5.17 -10.88
C THR A 44 -10.41 3.69 -10.88
N GLY A 45 -10.18 2.99 -9.77
CA GLY A 45 -10.23 1.53 -9.71
C GLY A 45 -9.05 0.85 -10.41
N ASP A 46 -8.00 1.60 -10.78
CA ASP A 46 -6.79 1.05 -11.39
C ASP A 46 -6.00 0.21 -10.38
N ILE A 47 -5.42 -0.90 -10.86
CA ILE A 47 -4.63 -1.82 -10.05
C ILE A 47 -3.17 -1.74 -10.48
N TYR A 48 -2.29 -1.42 -9.54
CA TYR A 48 -0.84 -1.38 -9.73
C TYR A 48 -0.19 -2.51 -8.94
N ILE A 49 0.60 -3.34 -9.61
CA ILE A 49 1.32 -4.46 -8.99
C ILE A 49 2.80 -4.11 -8.97
N LEU A 50 3.36 -3.93 -7.77
CA LEU A 50 4.76 -3.64 -7.54
C LEU A 50 5.47 -4.89 -7.02
N GLN A 51 6.58 -5.29 -7.64
CA GLN A 51 7.39 -6.40 -7.15
C GLN A 51 8.17 -5.97 -5.91
N LYS A 52 8.21 -6.79 -4.87
CA LYS A 52 8.94 -6.44 -3.64
C LYS A 52 10.43 -6.27 -3.86
N GLU A 53 10.98 -6.93 -4.87
CA GLU A 53 12.39 -6.77 -5.23
C GLU A 53 12.74 -5.34 -5.64
N ASP A 54 11.78 -4.55 -6.13
CA ASP A 54 12.00 -3.16 -6.54
C ASP A 54 11.70 -2.16 -5.42
N ILE A 55 11.05 -2.62 -4.34
CA ILE A 55 10.62 -1.79 -3.22
C ILE A 55 11.74 -1.70 -2.18
N LEU A 56 12.14 -0.47 -1.88
CA LEU A 56 13.12 -0.18 -0.84
C LEU A 56 12.44 -0.04 0.53
N PHE A 57 11.28 0.61 0.57
CA PHE A 57 10.35 0.57 1.70
C PHE A 57 8.94 0.93 1.25
N ALA A 58 7.92 0.45 1.97
CA ALA A 58 6.55 0.94 1.88
C ALA A 58 6.09 1.34 3.28
N LYS A 59 5.59 2.56 3.45
CA LYS A 59 5.07 3.08 4.70
C LYS A 59 3.68 3.66 4.46
N ILE A 60 2.72 3.25 5.29
CA ILE A 60 1.41 3.89 5.37
C ILE A 60 1.60 5.14 6.24
N ASN A 61 1.33 6.34 5.69
CA ASN A 61 1.35 7.57 6.49
C ASN A 61 0.01 7.68 7.21
N SER A 62 -0.13 6.89 8.25
CA SER A 62 -1.22 7.09 9.18
C SER A 62 -0.78 8.14 10.20
N SER A 63 -1.37 9.33 10.07
CA SER A 63 -1.30 10.39 11.08
C SER A 63 -2.24 10.13 12.27
N ASP A 64 -2.92 8.97 12.30
CA ASP A 64 -3.90 8.58 13.31
C ASP A 64 -3.90 7.05 13.49
N ILE A 65 -2.73 6.44 13.75
CA ILE A 65 -2.66 5.09 14.32
C ILE A 65 -2.88 5.28 15.83
N PRO A 66 -4.04 4.93 16.44
CA PRO A 66 -4.09 4.82 17.88
C PRO A 66 -3.05 3.77 18.29
N GLU A 67 -2.07 4.18 19.11
CA GLU A 67 -1.09 3.27 19.72
C GLU A 67 -1.85 2.07 20.31
N ALA A 68 -1.54 0.88 19.80
CA ALA A 68 -2.04 -0.40 20.29
C ALA A 68 -0.87 -1.21 20.85
#